data_AF-A0ABD0NU68-F1
#
_entry.id   AF-A0ABD0NU68-F1
#
_cell.length_a   1.000
_cell.length_b   1.000
_cell.length_c   1.000
_cell.angle_alpha   90.00
_cell.angle_beta   90.00
_cell.angle_gamma   90.00
#
_symmetry.space_group_name_H-M   'P 1'
#
loop_
_entity.id
_entity.type
_entity.pdbx_description
1 polymer ?
#
loop_
_entity_poly.entity_id
_entity_poly.type
_entity_poly.pdbx_seq_one_letter_code
_entity_poly.pdbx_strand_id
1 'polypeptide(L)'
;VDVDLAKSCADLPEDDEELRKKLWLKIARHVVQEEKDVKKAMNCLSSCNLLKIEDILPFFPDFVTIDHFKEAICNSLEEYNQHIEELKQEMEEATESAKRIREDIQEMRNKYGVVESQEKCATCDFPLLNRPFYLFLCGHMFHYDCLLQEVTPHLSAYKQNKLEELQKKLAATTQTTKSRHRPREEDTVSLGKGQGSREQIKSDIDDIIACECVYCGELMIKSIDKPFIDPQKFDQEMSSWL
;
A
#
# COMPACT_ATOMS: atom_id res chain seq x y z
N VAL A 1 -4.36 41.99 -34.90
CA VAL A 1 -3.63 40.70 -34.86
C VAL A 1 -4.64 39.61 -35.15
N ASP A 2 -4.30 38.59 -35.94
CA ASP A 2 -5.25 37.52 -36.24
C ASP A 2 -5.39 36.57 -35.03
N VAL A 3 -6.52 36.69 -34.33
CA VAL A 3 -6.81 35.94 -33.10
C VAL A 3 -6.99 34.45 -33.39
N ASP A 4 -7.50 34.08 -34.56
CA ASP A 4 -7.73 32.68 -34.91
C ASP A 4 -6.43 31.98 -35.30
N LEU A 5 -5.51 32.72 -35.95
CA LEU A 5 -4.15 32.24 -36.20
C LEU A 5 -3.37 32.06 -34.89
N ALA A 6 -3.56 32.96 -33.92
CA ALA A 6 -2.97 32.84 -32.59
C ALA A 6 -3.51 31.65 -31.80
N LYS A 7 -4.81 31.34 -31.87
CA LYS A 7 -5.41 30.14 -31.26
C LYS A 7 -4.79 28.86 -31.82
N SER A 8 -4.67 28.75 -33.15
CA SER A 8 -4.08 27.58 -33.80
C SER A 8 -2.61 27.34 -33.39
N CYS A 9 -1.84 28.41 -33.20
CA CYS A 9 -0.47 28.32 -32.69
C CYS A 9 -0.41 27.98 -31.19
N ALA A 10 -1.42 28.33 -30.41
CA ALA A 10 -1.49 28.00 -28.98
C ALA A 10 -1.83 26.53 -28.74
N ASP A 11 -2.48 25.86 -29.68
CA ASP A 11 -2.84 24.43 -29.61
C ASP A 11 -1.75 23.49 -30.17
N LEU A 12 -0.76 24.02 -30.89
CA LEU A 12 0.37 23.26 -31.45
C LEU A 12 1.23 22.48 -30.42
N PRO A 13 1.53 23.01 -29.22
CA PRO A 13 2.29 22.27 -28.21
C PRO A 13 1.37 21.31 -27.43
N GLU A 14 1.25 20.07 -27.89
CA GLU A 14 0.44 19.01 -27.26
C GLU A 14 1.07 18.45 -25.97
N ASP A 15 2.41 18.42 -25.86
CA ASP A 15 3.15 17.81 -24.74
C ASP A 15 3.37 18.74 -23.53
N ASP A 16 3.07 20.04 -23.65
CA ASP A 16 3.33 21.04 -22.60
C ASP A 16 2.06 21.85 -22.29
N GLU A 17 1.25 21.31 -21.38
CA GLU A 17 0.01 21.95 -20.92
C GLU A 17 0.25 23.31 -20.24
N GLU A 18 1.39 23.49 -19.57
CA GLU A 18 1.73 24.76 -18.94
C GLU A 18 2.02 25.84 -19.97
N LEU A 19 2.77 25.50 -21.02
CA LEU A 19 3.07 26.42 -22.12
C LEU A 19 1.80 26.75 -22.90
N ARG A 20 0.95 25.75 -23.18
CA ARG A 20 -0.37 25.95 -23.79
C ARG A 20 -1.21 26.92 -22.96
N LYS A 21 -1.32 26.69 -21.65
CA LYS A 21 -2.04 27.59 -20.73
C LYS A 21 -1.49 29.03 -20.77
N LYS A 22 -0.16 29.20 -20.77
CA LYS A 22 0.50 30.53 -20.84
C LYS A 22 0.24 31.25 -22.16
N LEU A 23 0.22 30.53 -23.29
CA LEU A 23 -0.06 31.10 -24.62
C LEU A 23 -1.52 31.55 -24.73
N TRP A 24 -2.46 30.71 -24.29
CA TRP A 24 -3.88 31.04 -24.22
C TRP A 24 -4.17 32.24 -23.31
N LEU A 25 -3.50 32.34 -22.15
CA LEU A 25 -3.56 33.52 -21.27
C LEU A 25 -3.06 34.80 -21.95
N LYS A 26 -1.99 34.72 -22.75
CA LYS A 26 -1.47 35.88 -23.49
C LYS A 26 -2.44 36.33 -24.59
N ILE A 27 -3.07 35.39 -25.29
CA ILE A 27 -4.08 35.69 -26.31
C ILE A 27 -5.30 36.35 -25.65
N ALA A 28 -5.81 35.77 -24.56
CA ALA A 28 -6.92 36.35 -23.80
C ALA A 28 -6.61 37.76 -23.30
N ARG A 29 -5.41 37.98 -22.74
CA ARG A 29 -4.93 39.31 -22.31
C ARG A 29 -4.96 40.32 -23.45
N HIS A 30 -4.46 39.94 -24.63
CA HIS A 30 -4.42 40.81 -25.81
C HIS A 30 -5.83 41.18 -26.29
N VAL A 31 -6.75 40.19 -26.36
CA VAL A 31 -8.15 40.41 -26.79
C VAL A 31 -8.89 41.35 -25.82
N VAL A 32 -8.65 41.22 -24.51
CA VAL A 32 -9.31 42.06 -23.50
C VAL A 32 -8.73 43.48 -23.44
N GLN A 33 -7.40 43.64 -23.51
CA GLN A 33 -6.74 44.94 -23.37
C GLN A 33 -6.73 45.78 -24.65
N GLU A 34 -6.47 45.16 -25.81
CA GLU A 34 -6.30 45.87 -27.08
C GLU A 34 -7.60 45.95 -27.88
N GLU A 35 -8.37 44.86 -27.98
CA GLU A 35 -9.64 44.85 -28.74
C GLU A 35 -10.85 45.29 -27.91
N LYS A 36 -10.75 45.30 -26.57
CA LYS A 36 -11.84 45.62 -25.62
C LYS A 36 -13.13 44.82 -25.88
N ASP A 37 -13.01 43.63 -26.46
CA ASP A 37 -14.14 42.79 -26.86
C ASP A 37 -14.31 41.62 -25.89
N VAL A 38 -15.27 41.77 -24.98
CA VAL A 38 -15.61 40.79 -23.95
C VAL A 38 -16.17 39.50 -24.57
N LYS A 39 -16.92 39.59 -25.67
CA LYS A 39 -17.54 38.42 -26.30
C LYS A 39 -16.48 37.54 -26.97
N LYS A 40 -15.48 38.14 -27.60
CA LYS A 40 -14.35 37.40 -28.15
C LYS A 40 -13.51 36.74 -27.06
N ALA A 41 -13.28 37.43 -25.93
CA ALA A 41 -12.59 36.83 -24.79
C ALA A 41 -13.34 35.62 -24.21
N MET A 42 -14.68 35.69 -24.14
CA MET A 42 -15.52 34.56 -23.70
C MET A 42 -15.52 33.40 -24.70
N ASN A 43 -15.47 33.68 -26.00
CA ASN A 43 -15.28 32.63 -27.01
C ASN A 43 -13.89 31.97 -26.88
N CYS A 44 -12.85 32.72 -26.54
CA CYS A 44 -11.53 32.15 -26.26
C CYS A 44 -11.53 31.25 -25.01
N LEU A 45 -12.24 31.63 -23.95
CA LEU A 45 -12.42 30.81 -22.76
C LEU A 45 -13.16 29.50 -23.09
N SER A 46 -14.23 29.58 -23.87
CA SER A 46 -15.01 28.42 -24.29
C SER A 46 -14.25 27.50 -25.27
N SER A 47 -13.21 28.02 -25.95
CA SER A 47 -12.38 27.25 -26.87
C SER A 47 -11.21 26.54 -26.19
N CYS A 48 -10.96 26.83 -24.90
CA CYS A 48 -9.81 26.29 -24.17
C CYS A 48 -10.21 25.77 -22.80
N ASN A 49 -10.06 24.45 -22.61
CA ASN A 49 -10.47 23.76 -21.39
C ASN A 49 -9.52 24.02 -20.20
N LEU A 50 -8.38 24.68 -20.43
CA LEU A 50 -7.32 24.89 -19.43
C LEU A 50 -7.41 26.26 -18.72
N LEU A 51 -8.21 27.17 -19.24
CA LEU A 51 -8.40 28.50 -18.68
C LEU A 51 -9.71 28.55 -17.91
N LYS A 52 -9.66 29.09 -16.69
CA LYS A 52 -10.86 29.40 -15.92
C LYS A 52 -11.22 30.86 -16.04
N ILE A 53 -12.48 31.19 -15.78
CA ILE A 53 -12.93 32.58 -15.76
C ILE A 53 -12.14 33.42 -14.73
N GLU A 54 -11.72 32.80 -13.63
CA GLU A 54 -10.83 33.37 -12.62
C GLU A 54 -9.51 33.89 -13.18
N ASP A 55 -8.95 33.23 -14.21
CA ASP A 55 -7.66 33.57 -14.80
C ASP A 55 -7.74 34.85 -15.65
N ILE A 56 -8.91 35.17 -16.21
CA ILE A 56 -9.12 36.31 -17.11
C ILE A 56 -9.75 37.53 -16.43
N LEU A 57 -10.46 37.30 -15.32
CA LEU A 57 -11.16 38.34 -14.54
C LEU A 57 -10.28 39.56 -14.18
N PRO A 58 -8.99 39.42 -13.81
CA PRO A 58 -8.12 40.55 -13.46
C PRO A 58 -7.80 41.49 -14.62
N PHE A 59 -8.01 41.07 -15.88
CA PHE A 59 -7.67 41.88 -17.05
C PHE A 59 -8.81 42.76 -17.54
N PHE A 60 -10.03 42.60 -16.99
CA PHE A 60 -11.19 43.37 -17.40
C PHE A 60 -11.28 44.72 -16.66
N PRO A 61 -11.75 45.79 -17.32
CA PRO A 61 -12.01 47.07 -16.67
C PRO A 61 -13.24 47.02 -15.75
N ASP A 62 -13.26 47.84 -14.71
CA ASP A 62 -14.29 47.87 -13.64
C ASP A 62 -15.75 48.07 -14.12
N PHE A 63 -15.96 48.51 -15.37
CA PHE A 63 -17.27 48.90 -15.92
C PHE A 63 -17.86 47.92 -16.94
N VAL A 64 -17.32 46.71 -17.07
CA VAL A 64 -17.94 45.68 -17.93
C VAL A 64 -19.20 45.13 -17.26
N THR A 65 -20.30 45.10 -17.99
CA THR A 65 -21.58 44.55 -17.52
C THR A 65 -21.42 43.07 -17.15
N ILE A 66 -21.61 42.75 -15.86
CA ILE A 66 -21.57 41.40 -15.25
C ILE A 66 -22.46 40.39 -16.00
N ASP A 67 -23.48 40.87 -16.71
CA ASP A 67 -24.40 40.06 -17.51
C ASP A 67 -23.69 39.17 -18.55
N HIS A 68 -22.53 39.58 -19.06
CA HIS A 68 -21.75 38.79 -20.03
C HIS A 68 -20.97 37.62 -19.40
N PHE A 69 -20.80 37.63 -18.07
CA PHE A 69 -20.04 36.61 -17.34
C PHE A 69 -20.94 35.69 -16.52
N LYS A 70 -22.21 36.06 -16.35
CA LYS A 70 -23.17 35.36 -15.50
C LYS A 70 -23.20 33.85 -15.78
N GLU A 71 -23.36 33.46 -17.05
CA GLU A 71 -23.46 32.04 -17.41
C GLU A 71 -22.15 31.27 -17.13
N ALA A 72 -21.00 31.84 -17.48
CA ALA A 72 -19.71 31.18 -17.23
C ALA A 72 -19.36 31.09 -15.74
N ILE A 73 -19.73 32.10 -14.94
CA ILE A 73 -19.57 32.05 -13.49
C ILE A 73 -20.51 31.00 -12.89
N CYS A 74 -21.78 30.95 -13.33
CA CYS A 74 -22.73 29.92 -12.88
C CYS A 74 -22.21 28.51 -13.20
N ASN A 75 -21.77 28.26 -14.44
CA ASN A 75 -21.24 26.96 -14.84
C ASN A 75 -19.98 26.58 -14.04
N SER A 76 -19.05 27.51 -13.83
CA SER A 76 -17.86 27.25 -13.02
C SER A 76 -18.22 26.94 -11.57
N LEU A 77 -19.18 27.64 -10.98
CA LEU A 77 -19.64 27.39 -9.62
C LEU A 77 -20.39 26.05 -9.50
N GLU A 78 -21.18 25.68 -10.51
CA GLU A 78 -21.84 24.37 -10.58
C GLU A 78 -20.82 23.24 -10.65
N GLU A 79 -19.80 23.37 -11.50
CA GLU A 79 -18.69 22.41 -11.60
C GLU A 79 -17.93 22.27 -10.28
N TYR A 80 -17.62 23.39 -9.61
CA TYR A 80 -17.00 23.34 -8.28
C TYR A 80 -17.87 22.65 -7.24
N ASN A 81 -19.19 22.93 -7.22
CA ASN A 81 -20.11 22.27 -6.29
C ASN A 81 -20.21 20.77 -6.58
N GLN A 82 -20.27 20.39 -7.85
CA GLN A 82 -20.27 18.98 -8.25
C GLN A 82 -19.00 18.29 -7.78
N HIS A 83 -17.83 18.89 -8.03
CA HIS A 83 -16.55 18.32 -7.61
C HIS A 83 -16.43 18.21 -6.09
N ILE A 84 -16.95 19.19 -5.34
CA ILE A 84 -17.04 19.11 -3.87
C ILE A 84 -17.91 17.93 -3.44
N GLU A 85 -19.03 17.69 -4.12
CA GLU A 85 -19.92 16.58 -3.78
C GLU A 85 -19.32 15.22 -4.12
N GLU A 86 -18.62 15.11 -5.25
CA GLU A 86 -17.83 13.92 -5.61
C GLU A 86 -16.75 13.63 -4.54
N LEU A 87 -15.97 14.63 -4.13
CA LEU A 87 -14.95 14.48 -3.09
C LEU A 87 -15.55 14.08 -1.74
N LYS A 88 -16.72 14.62 -1.37
CA LYS A 88 -17.42 14.18 -0.15
C LYS A 88 -17.87 12.73 -0.24
N GLN A 89 -18.40 12.32 -1.40
CA GLN A 89 -18.80 10.95 -1.62
C GLN A 89 -17.59 10.00 -1.52
N GLU A 90 -16.47 10.33 -2.18
CA GLU A 90 -15.23 9.57 -2.07
C GLU A 90 -14.74 9.47 -0.63
N MET A 91 -14.83 10.56 0.15
CA MET A 91 -14.45 10.57 1.57
C MET A 91 -15.36 9.66 2.39
N GLU A 92 -16.67 9.67 2.15
CA GLU A 92 -17.63 8.81 2.84
C GLU A 92 -17.40 7.33 2.49
N GLU A 93 -17.21 7.01 1.22
CA GLU A 93 -16.93 5.65 0.74
C GLU A 93 -15.62 5.11 1.34
N ALA A 94 -14.56 5.92 1.36
CA ALA A 94 -13.29 5.56 2.00
C ALA A 94 -13.45 5.35 3.51
N THR A 95 -14.26 6.18 4.18
CA THR A 95 -14.53 6.09 5.62
C THR A 95 -15.31 4.82 5.96
N GLU A 96 -16.36 4.52 5.20
CA GLU A 96 -17.17 3.32 5.35
C GLU A 96 -16.34 2.05 5.07
N SER A 97 -15.50 2.07 4.02
CA SER A 97 -14.55 0.99 3.74
C SER A 97 -13.58 0.77 4.92
N ALA A 98 -13.00 1.84 5.46
CA ALA A 98 -12.11 1.76 6.61
C ALA A 98 -12.83 1.24 7.87
N LYS A 99 -14.12 1.57 8.04
CA LYS A 99 -14.93 1.06 9.15
C LYS A 99 -15.16 -0.45 9.02
N ARG A 100 -15.55 -0.94 7.84
CA ARG A 100 -15.71 -2.38 7.58
C ARG A 100 -14.43 -3.16 7.85
N ILE A 101 -13.29 -2.66 7.38
CA ILE A 101 -11.98 -3.27 7.65
C ILE A 101 -11.70 -3.36 9.16
N ARG A 102 -12.03 -2.34 9.94
CA ARG A 102 -11.85 -2.38 11.41
C ARG A 102 -12.78 -3.39 12.08
N GLU A 103 -14.02 -3.49 11.62
CA GLU A 103 -14.99 -4.49 12.09
C GLU A 103 -14.48 -5.91 11.80
N ASP A 104 -14.00 -6.16 10.58
CA ASP A 104 -13.40 -7.43 10.19
C ASP A 104 -12.18 -7.78 11.05
N ILE A 105 -11.27 -6.82 11.30
CA ILE A 105 -10.12 -7.01 12.20
C ILE A 105 -10.60 -7.40 13.60
N GLN A 106 -11.63 -6.74 14.12
CA GLN A 106 -12.16 -7.03 15.46
C GLN A 106 -12.81 -8.42 15.52
N GLU A 107 -13.58 -8.80 14.51
CA GLU A 107 -14.17 -10.14 14.41
C GLU A 107 -13.08 -11.21 14.35
N MET A 108 -12.08 -11.01 13.48
CA MET A 108 -10.96 -11.93 13.31
C MET A 108 -10.13 -12.10 14.59
N ARG A 109 -9.96 -11.04 15.38
CA ARG A 109 -9.27 -11.10 16.68
C ARG A 109 -9.99 -11.97 17.72
N ASN A 110 -11.32 -12.09 17.63
CA ASN A 110 -12.12 -12.87 18.57
C ASN A 110 -12.32 -14.32 18.15
N LYS A 111 -11.84 -14.72 16.96
CA LYS A 111 -11.88 -16.10 16.50
C LYS A 111 -10.86 -16.92 17.27
N TYR A 112 -11.27 -18.11 17.69
CA TYR A 112 -10.42 -19.11 18.32
C TYR A 112 -10.48 -20.40 17.52
N GLY A 113 -9.40 -21.16 17.54
CA GLY A 113 -9.36 -22.52 17.00
C GLY A 113 -9.16 -23.53 18.12
N VAL A 114 -9.74 -24.71 17.94
CA VAL A 114 -9.57 -25.85 18.86
C VAL A 114 -8.62 -26.84 18.19
N VAL A 115 -7.56 -27.23 18.90
CA VAL A 115 -6.59 -28.22 18.43
C VAL A 115 -6.81 -29.51 19.20
N GLU A 116 -7.19 -30.57 18.49
CA GLU A 116 -7.36 -31.89 19.09
C GLU A 116 -6.03 -32.64 19.20
N SER A 117 -5.95 -33.65 20.06
CA SER A 117 -4.70 -34.40 20.28
C SER A 117 -4.21 -35.20 19.07
N GLN A 118 -5.11 -35.45 18.11
CA GLN A 118 -4.84 -36.18 16.88
C GLN A 118 -4.43 -35.28 15.70
N GLU A 119 -4.41 -33.96 15.90
CA GLU A 119 -4.01 -33.02 14.88
C GLU A 119 -2.52 -33.16 14.52
N LYS A 120 -2.25 -33.01 13.22
CA LYS A 120 -0.95 -33.24 12.62
C LYS A 120 -0.42 -31.96 11.97
N CYS A 121 0.90 -31.86 11.92
CA CYS A 121 1.56 -30.81 11.15
C CYS A 121 1.34 -31.04 9.65
N ALA A 122 0.91 -30.02 8.92
CA ALA A 122 0.58 -30.14 7.51
C ALA A 122 1.81 -30.33 6.58
N THR A 123 3.02 -30.06 7.08
CA THR A 123 4.27 -30.29 6.33
C THR A 123 4.85 -31.69 6.53
N CYS A 124 4.74 -32.27 7.73
CA CYS A 124 5.47 -33.50 8.10
C CYS A 124 4.59 -34.65 8.59
N ASP A 125 3.27 -34.46 8.68
CA ASP A 125 2.27 -35.45 9.11
C ASP A 125 2.46 -36.05 10.52
N PHE A 126 3.38 -35.51 11.32
CA PHE A 126 3.59 -35.93 12.71
C PHE A 126 2.66 -35.19 13.70
N PRO A 127 2.34 -35.80 14.87
CA PRO A 127 1.48 -35.17 15.88
C PRO A 127 1.97 -33.78 16.31
N LEU A 128 1.04 -32.82 16.37
CA LEU A 128 1.36 -31.41 16.58
C LEU A 128 1.86 -31.12 18.00
N LEU A 129 1.22 -31.72 19.02
CA LEU A 129 1.40 -31.41 20.44
C LEU A 129 2.80 -31.75 21.01
N ASN A 130 3.64 -32.47 20.27
CA ASN A 130 4.97 -32.86 20.74
C ASN A 130 6.01 -31.73 20.62
N ARG A 131 5.70 -30.63 19.92
CA ARG A 131 6.61 -29.51 19.66
C ARG A 131 5.85 -28.18 19.68
N PRO A 132 6.53 -27.03 19.84
CA PRO A 132 5.92 -25.73 19.60
C PRO A 132 5.34 -25.66 18.18
N PHE A 133 4.14 -25.11 18.06
CA PHE A 133 3.40 -25.09 16.81
C PHE A 133 2.68 -23.75 16.59
N TYR A 134 2.33 -23.50 15.34
CA TYR A 134 1.48 -22.40 14.91
C TYR A 134 0.14 -22.94 14.41
N LEU A 135 -0.92 -22.21 14.75
CA LEU A 135 -2.27 -22.40 14.22
C LEU A 135 -2.68 -21.12 13.51
N PHE A 136 -2.96 -21.24 12.21
CA PHE A 136 -3.46 -20.12 11.42
C PHE A 136 -4.99 -20.10 11.44
N LEU A 137 -5.59 -18.93 11.23
CA LEU A 137 -7.05 -18.77 11.18
C LEU A 137 -7.69 -19.46 9.96
N CYS A 138 -6.90 -19.88 8.97
CA CYS A 138 -7.34 -20.76 7.89
C CYS A 138 -7.45 -22.24 8.29
N GLY A 139 -7.06 -22.59 9.52
CA GLY A 139 -7.11 -23.96 10.07
C GLY A 139 -5.82 -24.77 9.88
N HIS A 140 -4.87 -24.30 9.07
CA HIS A 140 -3.60 -25.00 8.91
C HIS A 140 -2.71 -24.89 10.15
N MET A 141 -2.05 -26.01 10.45
CA MET A 141 -1.20 -26.18 11.63
C MET A 141 0.18 -26.65 11.22
N PHE A 142 1.21 -26.05 11.81
CA PHE A 142 2.60 -26.36 11.50
C PHE A 142 3.43 -26.38 12.77
N HIS A 143 4.43 -27.27 12.85
CA HIS A 143 5.47 -27.12 13.86
C HIS A 143 6.30 -25.86 13.57
N TYR A 144 6.85 -25.25 14.61
CA TYR A 144 7.75 -24.10 14.48
C TYR A 144 8.89 -24.37 13.49
N ASP A 145 9.56 -25.51 13.61
CA ASP A 145 10.71 -25.86 12.76
C ASP A 145 10.30 -26.10 11.31
N CYS A 146 9.15 -26.77 11.09
CA CYS A 146 8.61 -27.02 9.76
C CYS A 146 8.24 -25.69 9.07
N LEU A 147 7.53 -24.81 9.78
CA LEU A 147 7.16 -23.51 9.25
C LEU A 147 8.39 -22.66 8.93
N LEU A 148 9.38 -22.64 9.82
CA LEU A 148 10.63 -21.91 9.61
C LEU A 148 11.34 -22.41 8.34
N GLN A 149 11.45 -23.73 8.15
CA GLN A 149 12.11 -24.32 6.99
C GLN A 149 11.39 -23.97 5.68
N GLU A 150 10.06 -24.01 5.66
CA GLU A 150 9.25 -23.68 4.47
C GLU A 150 9.29 -22.19 4.13
N VAL A 151 9.24 -21.30 5.13
CA VAL A 151 9.17 -19.84 4.91
C VAL A 151 10.53 -19.25 4.56
N THR A 152 11.62 -19.71 5.19
CA THR A 152 12.97 -19.15 5.01
C THR A 152 13.40 -18.94 3.54
N PRO A 153 13.28 -19.91 2.62
CA PRO A 153 13.73 -19.74 1.24
C PRO A 153 12.92 -18.72 0.43
N HIS A 154 11.74 -18.33 0.90
CA HIS A 154 10.86 -17.40 0.21
C HIS A 154 10.82 -16.00 0.82
N LEU A 155 11.48 -15.80 1.97
CA LEU A 155 11.67 -14.47 2.55
C LEU A 155 12.57 -13.61 1.67
N SER A 156 12.35 -12.29 1.69
CA SER A 156 13.27 -11.35 1.06
C SER A 156 14.63 -11.35 1.75
N ALA A 157 15.70 -10.99 1.02
CA ALA A 157 17.06 -10.93 1.57
C ALA A 157 17.16 -10.09 2.86
N TYR A 158 16.41 -9.00 2.95
CA TYR A 158 16.33 -8.18 4.15
C TYR A 158 15.71 -8.94 5.34
N LYS A 159 14.58 -9.63 5.12
CA LYS A 159 13.90 -10.42 6.16
C LYS A 159 14.74 -11.62 6.60
N GLN A 160 15.41 -12.30 5.67
CA GLN A 160 16.34 -13.41 5.98
C GLN A 160 17.49 -12.95 6.88
N ASN A 161 18.19 -11.87 6.51
CA ASN A 161 19.28 -11.32 7.31
C ASN A 161 18.79 -10.90 8.70
N LYS A 162 17.63 -10.25 8.78
CA LYS A 162 17.04 -9.84 10.06
C LYS A 162 16.66 -11.05 10.93
N LEU A 163 16.11 -12.10 10.34
CA LEU A 163 15.77 -13.34 11.03
C LEU A 163 17.04 -14.01 11.60
N GLU A 164 18.11 -14.10 10.81
CA GLU A 164 19.39 -14.64 11.28
C GLU A 164 19.99 -13.81 12.42
N GLU A 165 19.94 -12.48 12.33
CA GLU A 165 20.40 -11.60 13.41
C GLU A 165 19.61 -11.81 14.71
N LEU A 166 18.28 -11.92 14.61
CA LEU A 166 17.41 -12.17 15.77
C LEU A 166 17.68 -13.54 16.38
N GLN A 167 17.87 -14.58 15.56
CA GLN A 167 18.25 -15.92 16.03
C GLN A 167 19.60 -15.91 16.74
N LYS A 168 20.61 -15.20 16.21
CA LYS A 168 21.93 -15.03 16.84
C LYS A 168 21.82 -14.32 18.19
N LYS A 169 21.03 -13.24 18.27
CA LYS A 169 20.75 -12.52 19.52
C LYS A 169 20.05 -13.42 20.55
N LEU A 170 19.07 -14.20 20.12
CA LEU A 170 18.35 -15.14 20.98
C LEU A 170 19.28 -16.23 21.55
N ALA A 171 20.19 -16.75 20.72
CA ALA A 171 21.20 -17.73 21.14
C ALA A 171 22.19 -17.13 22.15
N ALA A 172 22.67 -15.91 21.92
CA ALA A 172 23.58 -15.20 22.83
C ALA A 172 22.95 -14.94 24.20
N THR A 173 21.68 -14.51 24.26
CA THR A 173 20.94 -14.33 25.52
C THR A 173 20.67 -15.66 26.25
N THR A 174 20.61 -16.79 25.53
CA THR A 174 20.44 -18.12 26.15
C THR A 174 21.72 -18.62 26.82
N GLN A 175 22.91 -18.25 26.31
CA GLN A 175 24.19 -18.72 26.84
C GLN A 175 24.60 -18.03 28.14
N THR A 176 24.24 -16.75 28.33
CA THR A 176 24.59 -15.98 29.54
C THR A 176 23.93 -16.51 30.82
N THR A 177 22.81 -17.23 30.70
CA THR A 177 22.05 -17.77 31.85
C THR A 177 22.54 -19.14 32.31
N LYS A 178 23.18 -19.94 31.44
CA LYS A 178 23.70 -21.28 31.80
C LYS A 178 25.05 -21.24 32.53
N SER A 179 25.77 -20.12 32.53
CA SER A 179 27.10 -19.98 33.17
C SER A 179 27.06 -19.64 34.69
N ARG A 180 25.88 -19.43 35.29
CA ARG A 180 25.74 -19.12 36.72
C ARG A 180 24.95 -20.20 37.46
N HIS A 181 25.50 -21.41 37.52
CA HIS A 181 25.08 -22.40 38.52
C HIS A 181 26.16 -22.52 39.62
N ARG A 182 26.11 -21.60 40.59
CA ARG A 182 26.63 -21.84 41.94
C ARG A 182 25.55 -21.33 42.90
N PRO A 183 24.95 -22.18 43.74
CA PRO A 183 23.91 -21.73 44.64
C PRO A 183 24.58 -20.91 45.75
N ARG A 184 24.24 -19.63 45.84
CA ARG A 184 24.36 -18.88 47.07
C ARG A 184 23.11 -18.03 47.19
N GLU A 185 22.40 -18.29 48.28
CA GLU A 185 21.15 -17.65 48.65
C GLU A 185 21.33 -16.13 48.78
N GLU A 186 20.21 -15.41 48.61
CA GLU A 186 19.97 -13.97 48.77
C GLU A 186 19.88 -13.13 47.47
N ASP A 187 18.80 -12.34 47.44
CA ASP A 187 18.40 -11.25 46.54
C ASP A 187 17.52 -11.56 45.31
N THR A 188 16.21 -11.51 45.58
CA THR A 188 15.03 -11.75 44.73
C THR A 188 14.59 -10.58 43.83
N VAL A 189 15.49 -9.78 43.23
CA VAL A 189 15.04 -8.52 42.55
C VAL A 189 15.61 -8.20 41.16
N SER A 190 16.36 -9.09 40.47
CA SER A 190 16.91 -8.79 39.13
C SER A 190 16.46 -9.70 37.97
N LEU A 191 15.43 -10.54 38.15
CA LEU A 191 14.97 -11.48 37.11
C LEU A 191 14.17 -10.84 35.95
N GLY A 192 13.66 -9.60 36.11
CA GLY A 192 12.67 -9.03 35.17
C GLY A 192 13.20 -8.41 33.87
N LYS A 193 14.43 -7.89 33.81
CA LYS A 193 14.91 -7.14 32.63
C LYS A 193 15.43 -8.02 31.48
N GLY A 194 15.98 -9.19 31.79
CA GLY A 194 16.54 -10.11 30.78
C GLY A 194 15.51 -11.01 30.11
N GLN A 195 14.38 -11.30 30.79
CA GLN A 195 13.26 -12.03 30.22
C GLN A 195 12.58 -11.18 29.13
N GLY A 196 12.14 -9.96 29.45
CA GLY A 196 11.40 -9.11 28.50
C GLY A 196 12.10 -8.89 27.16
N SER A 197 13.44 -8.82 27.11
CA SER A 197 14.16 -8.73 25.83
C SER A 197 14.14 -10.03 25.02
N ARG A 198 14.15 -11.18 25.69
CA ARG A 198 14.07 -12.50 25.05
C ARG A 198 12.68 -12.78 24.49
N GLU A 199 11.63 -12.46 25.23
CA GLU A 199 10.26 -12.59 24.72
C GLU A 199 10.01 -11.64 23.54
N GLN A 200 10.54 -10.41 23.59
CA GLN A 200 10.46 -9.50 22.46
C GLN A 200 11.17 -10.05 21.22
N ILE A 201 12.40 -10.58 21.37
CA ILE A 201 13.13 -11.18 20.24
C ILE A 201 12.36 -12.37 19.65
N LYS A 202 11.70 -13.19 20.48
CA LYS A 202 10.83 -14.27 19.98
C LYS A 202 9.63 -13.73 19.23
N SER A 203 8.93 -12.73 19.78
CA SER A 203 7.81 -12.08 19.09
C SER A 203 8.23 -11.53 17.72
N ASP A 204 9.38 -10.87 17.64
CA ASP A 204 9.89 -10.32 16.39
C ASP A 204 10.23 -11.41 15.35
N ILE A 205 10.65 -12.60 15.81
CA ILE A 205 10.88 -13.78 14.96
C ILE A 205 9.52 -14.33 14.48
N ASP A 206 8.57 -14.48 15.39
CA ASP A 206 7.24 -15.01 15.12
C ASP A 206 6.49 -14.10 14.12
N ASP A 207 6.65 -12.78 14.22
CA ASP A 207 6.10 -11.80 13.26
C ASP A 207 6.67 -11.96 11.84
N ILE A 208 7.89 -12.49 11.70
CA ILE A 208 8.51 -12.76 10.39
C ILE A 208 8.04 -14.09 9.84
N ILE A 209 8.06 -15.15 10.67
CA ILE A 209 7.80 -16.53 10.24
C ILE A 209 6.29 -16.79 10.08
N ALA A 210 5.47 -16.33 11.02
CA ALA A 210 4.03 -16.57 11.05
C ALA A 210 3.20 -15.44 10.43
N CYS A 211 3.82 -14.61 9.58
CA CYS A 211 3.15 -13.50 8.89
C CYS A 211 2.01 -13.99 7.99
N GLU A 212 2.18 -15.13 7.33
CA GLU A 212 1.17 -15.75 6.48
C GLU A 212 1.24 -17.28 6.52
N CYS A 213 0.14 -17.93 6.15
CA CYS A 213 0.09 -19.38 6.02
C CYS A 213 0.75 -19.81 4.70
N VAL A 214 1.63 -20.81 4.74
CA VAL A 214 2.35 -21.34 3.56
C VAL A 214 1.41 -21.78 2.43
N TYR A 215 0.23 -22.32 2.77
CA TYR A 215 -0.72 -22.85 1.78
C TYR A 215 -1.86 -21.89 1.38
N CYS A 216 -2.07 -20.81 2.14
CA CYS A 216 -3.17 -19.87 1.88
C CYS A 216 -2.68 -18.43 1.62
N GLY A 217 -1.39 -18.18 1.75
CA GLY A 217 -0.78 -16.86 1.59
C GLY A 217 -0.20 -16.60 0.21
N GLU A 218 0.51 -15.48 0.10
CA GLU A 218 1.21 -15.05 -1.11
C GLU A 218 2.30 -16.06 -1.53
N LEU A 219 2.88 -16.75 -0.55
CA LEU A 219 3.83 -17.84 -0.78
C LEU A 219 3.29 -18.92 -1.75
N MET A 220 2.04 -19.33 -1.58
CA MET A 220 1.40 -20.31 -2.47
C MET A 220 1.12 -19.72 -3.86
N ILE A 221 0.79 -18.43 -3.94
CA ILE A 221 0.57 -17.76 -5.24
C ILE A 221 1.87 -17.73 -6.04
N LYS A 222 2.99 -17.40 -5.38
CA LYS A 222 4.33 -17.36 -5.99
C LYS A 222 4.87 -18.72 -6.40
N SER A 223 4.29 -19.82 -5.93
CA SER A 223 4.71 -21.17 -6.30
C SER A 223 3.96 -21.71 -7.52
N ILE A 224 2.84 -21.08 -7.95
CA ILE A 224 2.06 -21.51 -9.13
C ILE A 224 2.90 -21.50 -10.40
N ASP A 225 3.75 -20.48 -10.58
CA ASP A 225 4.60 -20.35 -11.76
C ASP A 225 5.87 -21.21 -11.68
N LYS A 226 6.10 -21.91 -10.56
CA LYS A 226 7.27 -22.77 -10.42
C LYS A 226 6.97 -24.16 -10.99
N PRO A 227 7.81 -24.68 -11.89
CA PRO A 227 7.64 -26.03 -12.39
C PRO A 227 7.78 -27.04 -11.23
N PHE A 228 6.94 -28.07 -11.24
CA PHE A 228 6.95 -29.14 -10.23
C PHE A 228 8.30 -29.87 -10.13
N ILE A 229 9.03 -29.89 -11.24
CA ILE A 229 10.36 -30.47 -11.34
C ILE A 229 11.31 -29.34 -11.69
N ASP A 230 12.42 -29.25 -10.96
CA ASP A 230 13.50 -28.33 -11.28
C ASP A 230 13.95 -28.58 -12.74
N PRO A 231 13.96 -27.57 -13.62
CA PRO A 231 14.36 -27.73 -15.01
C PRO A 231 15.72 -28.41 -15.17
N GLN A 232 16.63 -28.26 -14.19
CA GLN A 232 17.95 -28.88 -14.21
C GLN A 232 17.94 -30.38 -13.86
N LYS A 233 16.91 -30.84 -13.16
CA LYS A 233 16.73 -32.25 -12.75
C LYS A 233 15.68 -32.97 -13.57
N PHE A 234 14.99 -32.26 -14.45
CA PHE A 234 13.91 -32.80 -15.27
C PHE A 234 14.32 -34.04 -16.06
N ASP A 235 15.47 -34.01 -16.72
CA ASP A 235 15.96 -35.14 -17.52
C ASP A 235 16.29 -36.37 -16.65
N GLN A 236 16.79 -36.15 -15.43
CA GLN A 236 17.12 -37.22 -14.48
C GLN A 236 15.86 -37.86 -13.90
N GLU A 237 14.89 -37.04 -13.48
CA GLU A 237 13.60 -37.50 -12.96
C GLU A 237 12.80 -38.23 -14.04
N MET A 238 12.74 -37.68 -15.26
CA MET A 238 12.09 -38.31 -16.42
C MET A 238 12.70 -39.69 -16.71
N SER A 239 14.01 -39.82 -16.62
CA SER A 239 14.72 -41.09 -16.83
C SER A 239 14.45 -42.12 -15.72
N SER A 240 14.05 -41.69 -14.52
CA SER A 240 13.73 -42.59 -13.40
C SER A 240 12.34 -43.21 -13.49
N TRP A 241 11.47 -42.66 -14.34
CA TRP A 241 10.10 -43.14 -14.55
C TRP A 241 9.98 -44.07 -15.77
N LEU A 242 11.08 -44.25 -16.53
CA LEU A 242 11.22 -45.17 -17.66
C LEU A 242 11.92 -46.47 -17.23
#